data_AF-A0A838QSP0-F1
#
_entry.id   AF-A0A838QSP0-F1
#
_cell.length_a   1.000
_cell.length_b   1.000
_cell.length_c   1.000
_cell.angle_alpha   90.00
_cell.angle_beta   90.00
_cell.angle_gamma   90.00
#
_symmetry.space_group_name_H-M   'P 1'
#
loop_
_entity.id
_entity.type
_entity.pdbx_description
1 polymer ?
#
loop_
_entity_poly.entity_id
_entity_poly.type
_entity_poly.pdbx_seq_one_letter_code
_entity_poly.pdbx_strand_id
1 'polypeptide(L)'
;MAFAGLLIVTAVATPAHAQWFARNLNSSFNSVPRSFARGGAGTQVVGSATVVGYDTVQTHAVLWSGSPASGYSFIDLNPTGATVSEAFGTTGTQQVGNATFSNSKHAGLWNGTAASWIDLNPAGATSSAAKGFAGSQQVGQATFGSATHAGLWNGTAASWVNLNPTGATRSEAFGATGTQQVGNATFSNSKHAGLWNGTAASWIDLHPAGATESGAKFIAGTQQAGYAKFGSNDHAGLWSGAAGSWVDLNPAGATSSQINGISGTQQVGQATLGNAIHAGLWNGTADSWVDLNPAGATSSVAYGTFGTTQVGYARFDDGTTWPGVWNGTAASWEPLPFPHYPDSEAGGWQEYAHAESSSVWTDGNYLYAAGYVTRWNYVASNQNAAAVLWSRPISSPLTGDFNRDGVVDGADLENWKAGFFASGTATPTQGDADGDADVDGADFLVWQRGVRGLASAATAHSAVPEPAAAVSLLFGITGLAALVRHRPLAIGGNSRPIRDHHSALPGRTIT
;
A
#
# COMPACT_ATOMS: atom_id res chain seq x y z
N MET A 1 2.34 6.67 57.28
CA MET A 1 1.76 7.38 56.13
C MET A 1 2.68 7.17 54.95
N ALA A 2 2.21 6.52 53.89
CA ALA A 2 2.97 6.33 52.66
C ALA A 2 2.09 6.78 51.49
N PHE A 3 2.55 7.75 50.71
CA PHE A 3 1.85 8.20 49.52
C PHE A 3 2.03 7.17 48.41
N ALA A 4 0.94 6.56 47.96
CA ALA A 4 0.92 5.77 46.74
C ALA A 4 0.98 6.74 45.54
N GLY A 5 2.11 6.75 44.84
CA GLY A 5 2.24 7.47 43.57
C GLY A 5 1.42 6.76 42.50
N LEU A 6 0.27 7.34 42.13
CA LEU A 6 -0.52 6.88 41.00
C LEU A 6 0.26 7.15 39.70
N LEU A 7 0.92 6.13 39.15
CA LEU A 7 1.56 6.21 37.84
C LEU A 7 0.48 6.23 36.76
N ILE A 8 -0.06 7.43 36.47
CA ILE A 8 -0.88 7.64 35.29
C ILE A 8 0.04 7.52 34.08
N VAL A 9 0.03 6.37 33.43
CA VAL A 9 0.61 6.23 32.08
C VAL A 9 -0.34 6.95 31.11
N THR A 10 -0.18 8.28 31.02
CA THR A 10 -0.66 9.01 29.85
C THR A 10 0.15 8.50 28.67
N ALA A 11 -0.47 7.64 27.85
CA ALA A 11 0.04 7.31 26.53
C ALA A 11 0.05 8.60 25.71
N VAL A 12 1.18 9.31 25.73
CA VAL A 12 1.47 10.36 24.75
C VAL A 12 1.54 9.64 23.42
N ALA A 13 0.54 9.83 22.56
CA ALA A 13 0.55 9.27 21.22
C ALA A 13 1.85 9.71 20.54
N THR A 14 2.69 8.74 20.18
CA THR A 14 3.94 9.03 19.48
C THR A 14 3.59 9.69 18.13
N PRO A 15 4.34 10.72 17.69
CA PRO A 15 3.98 11.51 16.50
C PRO A 15 3.93 10.71 15.19
N ALA A 16 4.45 9.47 15.18
CA ALA A 16 4.37 8.54 14.05
C ALA A 16 2.92 8.22 13.65
N HIS A 17 2.09 7.77 14.60
CA HIS A 17 0.68 7.38 14.37
C HIS A 17 -0.16 8.44 13.63
N ALA A 18 0.20 9.72 13.73
CA ALA A 18 -0.51 10.84 13.12
C ALA A 18 -0.28 10.98 11.59
N GLN A 19 0.66 10.22 11.00
CA GLN A 19 0.99 10.33 9.57
C GLN A 19 0.19 9.40 8.66
N TRP A 20 -0.44 8.35 9.21
CA TRP A 20 -1.17 7.35 8.43
C TRP A 20 -2.68 7.58 8.45
N PHE A 21 -3.28 7.64 7.26
CA PHE A 21 -4.72 7.68 7.08
C PHE A 21 -5.25 6.27 6.82
N ALA A 22 -6.10 5.77 7.72
CA ALA A 22 -6.77 4.48 7.57
C ALA A 22 -8.15 4.66 6.90
N ARG A 23 -8.33 4.08 5.72
CA ARG A 23 -9.58 4.09 4.96
C ARG A 23 -10.19 2.68 4.92
N ASN A 24 -11.40 2.54 5.46
CA ASN A 24 -12.25 1.40 5.14
C ASN A 24 -12.63 1.46 3.66
N LEU A 25 -12.36 0.39 2.91
CA LEU A 25 -12.66 0.30 1.49
C LEU A 25 -14.12 -0.10 1.20
N ASN A 26 -14.89 -0.46 2.24
CA ASN A 26 -16.34 -0.64 2.16
C ASN A 26 -17.05 0.60 2.71
N SER A 27 -17.93 1.21 1.92
CA SER A 27 -18.67 2.41 2.33
C SER A 27 -19.71 2.17 3.43
N SER A 28 -20.17 0.92 3.63
CA SER A 28 -20.97 0.54 4.78
C SER A 28 -20.75 -0.93 5.16
N PHE A 29 -20.49 -1.20 6.45
CA PHE A 29 -20.36 -2.57 6.97
C PHE A 29 -21.64 -3.41 6.83
N ASN A 30 -22.80 -2.76 6.63
CA ASN A 30 -24.10 -3.42 6.57
C ASN A 30 -24.44 -3.97 5.16
N SER A 31 -23.63 -3.70 4.13
CA SER A 31 -23.87 -4.15 2.74
C SER A 31 -22.83 -5.13 2.19
N VAL A 32 -21.73 -5.36 2.92
CA VAL A 32 -20.65 -6.31 2.60
C VAL A 32 -20.22 -6.95 3.92
N PRO A 33 -20.60 -8.21 4.22
CA PRO A 33 -20.22 -8.85 5.49
C PRO A 33 -18.71 -8.98 5.62
N ARG A 34 -18.06 -9.35 4.51
CA ARG A 34 -16.66 -9.79 4.49
C ARG A 34 -15.93 -9.25 3.28
N SER A 35 -14.68 -8.83 3.45
CA SER A 35 -13.80 -8.36 2.39
C SER A 35 -12.32 -8.37 2.81
N PHE A 36 -11.43 -8.46 1.83
CA PHE A 36 -9.98 -8.43 2.01
C PHE A 36 -9.33 -7.62 0.90
N ALA A 37 -8.41 -6.71 1.22
CA ALA A 37 -7.43 -6.22 0.25
C ALA A 37 -6.23 -7.17 0.23
N ARG A 38 -5.75 -7.52 -0.98
CA ARG A 38 -4.65 -8.49 -1.18
C ARG A 38 -3.40 -7.87 -1.81
N GLY A 39 -3.56 -6.86 -2.66
CA GLY A 39 -2.46 -6.20 -3.35
C GLY A 39 -2.92 -4.93 -4.05
N GLY A 40 -1.97 -4.10 -4.47
CA GLY A 40 -2.23 -2.86 -5.18
C GLY A 40 -1.05 -2.40 -6.02
N ALA A 41 -1.32 -1.47 -6.93
CA ALA A 41 -0.32 -0.80 -7.77
C ALA A 41 -0.88 0.55 -8.22
N GLY A 42 -0.09 1.61 -8.05
CA GLY A 42 -0.56 2.99 -8.24
C GLY A 42 -1.83 3.26 -7.42
N THR A 43 -2.88 3.71 -8.10
CA THR A 43 -4.20 4.08 -7.54
C THR A 43 -5.19 2.90 -7.41
N GLN A 44 -4.77 1.67 -7.73
CA GLN A 44 -5.62 0.47 -7.66
C GLN A 44 -5.28 -0.43 -6.47
N VAL A 45 -6.32 -0.94 -5.83
CA VAL A 45 -6.26 -2.04 -4.83
C VAL A 45 -7.19 -3.16 -5.30
N VAL A 46 -6.75 -4.41 -5.20
CA VAL A 46 -7.56 -5.58 -5.54
C VAL A 46 -7.72 -6.54 -4.37
N GLY A 47 -8.78 -7.35 -4.44
CA GLY A 47 -9.03 -8.36 -3.44
C GLY A 47 -10.32 -9.12 -3.69
N SER A 48 -11.03 -9.42 -2.60
CA SER A 48 -12.34 -10.07 -2.66
C SER A 48 -13.32 -9.54 -1.61
N ALA A 49 -14.62 -9.64 -1.90
CA ALA A 49 -15.71 -9.23 -1.02
C ALA A 49 -16.95 -10.13 -1.16
N THR A 50 -17.73 -10.29 -0.09
CA THR A 50 -19.02 -11.01 -0.09
C THR A 50 -20.15 -10.02 -0.36
N VAL A 51 -20.97 -10.29 -1.39
CA VAL A 51 -22.05 -9.40 -1.83
C VAL A 51 -23.39 -9.79 -1.20
N VAL A 52 -24.11 -8.82 -0.63
CA VAL A 52 -25.45 -9.05 -0.03
C VAL A 52 -26.50 -9.27 -1.12
N GLY A 53 -27.36 -10.26 -0.92
CA GLY A 53 -28.43 -10.66 -1.85
C GLY A 53 -28.42 -12.15 -2.17
N TYR A 54 -27.29 -12.82 -1.95
CA TYR A 54 -27.12 -14.26 -2.00
C TYR A 54 -26.73 -14.82 -0.62
N ASP A 55 -26.72 -16.14 -0.49
CA ASP A 55 -26.64 -16.93 0.74
C ASP A 55 -25.25 -16.91 1.42
N THR A 56 -24.83 -15.74 1.92
CA THR A 56 -23.73 -15.51 2.90
C THR A 56 -22.34 -16.12 2.62
N VAL A 57 -22.13 -16.77 1.46
CA VAL A 57 -20.91 -17.53 1.14
C VAL A 57 -20.27 -17.09 -0.20
N GLN A 58 -21.05 -16.53 -1.14
CA GLN A 58 -20.52 -16.08 -2.43
C GLN A 58 -19.55 -14.92 -2.27
N THR A 59 -18.33 -15.12 -2.77
CA THR A 59 -17.22 -14.17 -2.66
C THR A 59 -16.82 -13.75 -4.05
N HIS A 60 -16.82 -12.45 -4.32
CA HIS A 60 -16.54 -11.84 -5.62
C HIS A 60 -15.15 -11.19 -5.62
N ALA A 61 -14.48 -11.20 -6.76
CA ALA A 61 -13.30 -10.38 -7.01
C ALA A 61 -13.72 -8.91 -7.02
N VAL A 62 -12.91 -8.03 -6.44
CA VAL A 62 -13.20 -6.60 -6.39
C VAL A 62 -11.96 -5.77 -6.71
N LEU A 63 -12.22 -4.61 -7.31
CA LEU A 63 -11.26 -3.54 -7.58
C LEU A 63 -11.73 -2.28 -6.85
N TRP A 64 -10.86 -1.73 -6.02
CA TRP A 64 -10.99 -0.37 -5.53
C TRP A 64 -10.03 0.53 -6.30
N SER A 65 -10.54 1.65 -6.83
CA SER A 65 -9.77 2.55 -7.68
C SER A 65 -9.98 4.00 -7.27
N GLY A 66 -8.89 4.75 -7.09
CA GLY A 66 -8.95 6.15 -6.68
C GLY A 66 -7.71 6.61 -5.93
N SER A 67 -7.85 7.67 -5.14
CA SER A 67 -6.75 8.29 -4.40
C SER A 67 -7.22 8.76 -3.03
N PRO A 68 -6.30 9.07 -2.09
CA PRO A 68 -6.66 9.66 -0.81
C PRO A 68 -7.48 10.95 -0.96
N ALA A 69 -7.19 11.75 -1.99
CA ALA A 69 -7.86 13.03 -2.30
C ALA A 69 -9.22 12.86 -2.99
N SER A 70 -9.36 11.92 -3.93
CA SER A 70 -10.61 11.71 -4.68
C SER A 70 -11.59 10.74 -4.01
N GLY A 71 -11.14 10.02 -2.98
CA GLY A 71 -11.79 8.79 -2.53
C GLY A 71 -11.55 7.63 -3.50
N TYR A 72 -12.07 6.45 -3.13
CA TYR A 72 -11.97 5.21 -3.90
C TYR A 72 -13.37 4.72 -4.27
N SER A 73 -13.56 4.30 -5.51
CA SER A 73 -14.76 3.57 -5.96
C SER A 73 -14.67 2.10 -5.57
N PHE A 74 -15.82 1.42 -5.46
CA PHE A 74 -15.93 -0.03 -5.36
C PHE A 74 -16.41 -0.56 -6.72
N ILE A 75 -15.69 -1.52 -7.30
CA ILE A 75 -16.04 -2.17 -8.56
C ILE A 75 -16.07 -3.68 -8.33
N ASP A 76 -17.24 -4.28 -8.53
CA ASP A 76 -17.40 -5.73 -8.61
C ASP A 76 -16.80 -6.24 -9.93
N LEU A 77 -15.86 -7.18 -9.84
CA LEU A 77 -15.20 -7.82 -10.97
C LEU A 77 -15.82 -9.19 -11.29
N ASN A 78 -16.80 -9.70 -10.54
CA ASN A 78 -17.30 -11.06 -10.73
C ASN A 78 -17.83 -11.30 -12.16
N PRO A 79 -17.19 -12.18 -12.95
CA PRO A 79 -17.61 -12.42 -14.33
C PRO A 79 -19.03 -12.98 -14.41
N THR A 80 -19.77 -12.64 -15.45
CA THR A 80 -21.13 -13.16 -15.66
C THR A 80 -21.13 -14.69 -15.68
N GLY A 81 -21.87 -15.30 -14.76
CA GLY A 81 -21.97 -16.75 -14.59
C GLY A 81 -20.96 -17.37 -13.61
N ALA A 82 -20.04 -16.60 -13.03
CA ALA A 82 -19.18 -17.06 -11.95
C ALA A 82 -19.93 -17.04 -10.60
N THR A 83 -19.76 -18.09 -9.79
CA THR A 83 -20.33 -18.21 -8.44
C THR A 83 -19.38 -17.74 -7.33
N VAL A 84 -18.08 -17.74 -7.62
CA VAL A 84 -17.00 -17.25 -6.75
C VAL A 84 -15.90 -16.67 -7.63
N SER A 85 -15.34 -15.53 -7.25
CA SER A 85 -14.11 -15.00 -7.83
C SER A 85 -13.22 -14.31 -6.79
N GLU A 86 -11.92 -14.24 -7.08
CA GLU A 86 -10.94 -13.52 -6.26
C GLU A 86 -9.90 -12.86 -7.17
N ALA A 87 -9.61 -11.58 -6.95
CA ALA A 87 -8.44 -10.92 -7.52
C ALA A 87 -7.32 -10.85 -6.46
N PHE A 88 -6.07 -11.09 -6.86
CA PHE A 88 -4.93 -11.11 -5.93
C PHE A 88 -3.76 -10.21 -6.35
N GLY A 89 -3.77 -9.66 -7.57
CA GLY A 89 -2.75 -8.73 -8.04
C GLY A 89 -3.25 -7.79 -9.13
N THR A 90 -2.59 -6.64 -9.28
CA THR A 90 -2.86 -5.66 -10.35
C THR A 90 -1.56 -5.01 -10.82
N THR A 91 -1.49 -4.67 -12.11
CA THR A 91 -0.45 -3.80 -12.70
C THR A 91 -0.77 -2.31 -12.59
N GLY A 92 -1.91 -1.95 -11.99
CA GLY A 92 -2.51 -0.61 -12.05
C GLY A 92 -3.42 -0.41 -13.27
N THR A 93 -3.44 -1.36 -14.22
CA THR A 93 -4.31 -1.36 -15.40
C THR A 93 -5.05 -2.69 -15.58
N GLN A 94 -4.35 -3.81 -15.40
CA GLN A 94 -4.86 -5.16 -15.51
C GLN A 94 -4.81 -5.87 -14.15
N GLN A 95 -5.89 -6.56 -13.79
CA GLN A 95 -6.02 -7.32 -12.56
C GLN A 95 -5.94 -8.82 -12.88
N VAL A 96 -5.33 -9.61 -12.00
CA VAL A 96 -5.19 -11.07 -12.15
C VAL A 96 -5.85 -11.80 -10.98
N GLY A 97 -6.48 -12.93 -11.30
CA GLY A 97 -7.26 -13.69 -10.33
C GLY A 97 -7.78 -15.01 -10.85
N ASN A 98 -8.82 -15.50 -10.16
CA ASN A 98 -9.52 -16.73 -10.48
C ASN A 98 -11.03 -16.51 -10.38
N ALA A 99 -11.81 -17.23 -11.18
CA ALA A 99 -13.27 -17.27 -11.11
C ALA A 99 -13.77 -18.72 -11.24
N THR A 100 -14.90 -19.05 -10.62
CA THR A 100 -15.47 -20.40 -10.59
C THR A 100 -16.80 -20.46 -11.32
N PHE A 101 -16.86 -21.28 -12.37
CA PHE A 101 -18.03 -21.49 -13.21
C PHE A 101 -18.47 -22.95 -13.06
N SER A 102 -19.69 -23.21 -12.55
CA SER A 102 -20.23 -24.57 -12.40
C SER A 102 -19.26 -25.55 -11.71
N ASN A 103 -18.61 -25.11 -10.62
CA ASN A 103 -17.55 -25.80 -9.86
C ASN A 103 -16.19 -25.98 -10.57
N SER A 104 -16.03 -25.51 -11.80
CA SER A 104 -14.72 -25.39 -12.47
C SER A 104 -14.07 -24.05 -12.12
N LYS A 105 -12.93 -24.07 -11.42
CA LYS A 105 -12.13 -22.86 -11.18
C LYS A 105 -11.24 -22.58 -12.39
N HIS A 106 -11.31 -21.37 -12.93
CA HIS A 106 -10.56 -20.88 -14.07
C HIS A 106 -9.62 -19.74 -13.62
N ALA A 107 -8.41 -19.74 -14.15
CA ALA A 107 -7.52 -18.57 -14.13
C ALA A 107 -8.09 -17.47 -15.03
N GLY A 108 -7.83 -16.19 -14.71
CA GLY A 108 -8.18 -15.13 -15.64
C GLY A 108 -7.68 -13.73 -15.27
N LEU A 109 -8.05 -12.79 -16.14
CA LEU A 109 -7.66 -11.39 -16.10
C LEU A 109 -8.89 -10.48 -16.20
N TRP A 110 -8.78 -9.28 -15.65
CA TRP A 110 -9.70 -8.17 -15.91
C TRP A 110 -8.92 -6.92 -16.31
N ASN A 111 -9.58 -6.06 -17.09
CA ASN A 111 -9.11 -4.72 -17.42
C ASN A 111 -10.09 -3.68 -16.82
N GLY A 112 -10.29 -3.74 -15.51
CA GLY A 112 -11.04 -2.76 -14.71
C GLY A 112 -12.55 -3.00 -14.53
N THR A 113 -13.15 -4.04 -15.14
CA THR A 113 -14.59 -4.34 -15.01
C THR A 113 -14.90 -5.84 -15.09
N ALA A 114 -16.01 -6.29 -14.50
CA ALA A 114 -16.51 -7.67 -14.67
C ALA A 114 -16.66 -8.10 -16.15
N ALA A 115 -17.15 -7.20 -17.01
CA ALA A 115 -17.34 -7.46 -18.44
C ALA A 115 -16.02 -7.60 -19.22
N SER A 116 -14.89 -7.15 -18.65
CA SER A 116 -13.56 -7.28 -19.25
C SER A 116 -12.83 -8.58 -18.88
N TRP A 117 -13.54 -9.56 -18.31
CA TRP A 117 -12.98 -10.86 -17.97
C TRP A 117 -12.41 -11.57 -19.21
N ILE A 118 -11.14 -11.98 -19.11
CA ILE A 118 -10.48 -12.86 -20.05
C ILE A 118 -10.22 -14.19 -19.33
N ASP A 119 -10.92 -15.23 -19.79
CA ASP A 119 -10.68 -16.59 -19.33
C ASP A 119 -9.32 -17.08 -19.85
N LEU A 120 -8.48 -17.55 -18.92
CA LEU A 120 -7.18 -18.15 -19.23
C LEU A 120 -7.21 -19.68 -19.21
N ASN A 121 -8.35 -20.32 -18.92
CA ASN A 121 -8.41 -21.78 -18.83
C ASN A 121 -8.02 -22.46 -20.17
N PRO A 122 -6.90 -23.20 -20.23
CA PRO A 122 -6.39 -23.74 -21.49
C PRO A 122 -7.35 -24.75 -22.13
N ALA A 123 -7.31 -24.87 -23.46
CA ALA A 123 -8.09 -25.87 -24.17
C ALA A 123 -7.79 -27.29 -23.66
N GLY A 124 -8.83 -28.02 -23.23
CA GLY A 124 -8.71 -29.36 -22.65
C GLY A 124 -8.41 -29.39 -21.13
N ALA A 125 -8.22 -28.24 -20.47
CA ALA A 125 -8.09 -28.19 -19.02
C ALA A 125 -9.46 -28.23 -18.32
N THR A 126 -9.57 -29.05 -17.27
CA THR A 126 -10.77 -29.15 -16.40
C THR A 126 -10.81 -28.10 -15.30
N SER A 127 -9.68 -27.42 -15.06
CA SER A 127 -9.56 -26.28 -14.15
C SER A 127 -8.20 -25.61 -14.36
N SER A 128 -8.07 -24.37 -13.92
CA SER A 128 -6.83 -23.62 -13.86
C SER A 128 -6.80 -22.66 -12.67
N ALA A 129 -5.60 -22.19 -12.33
CA ALA A 129 -5.42 -21.13 -11.36
C ALA A 129 -4.22 -20.26 -11.73
N ALA A 130 -4.42 -18.95 -11.79
CA ALA A 130 -3.32 -18.00 -11.75
C ALA A 130 -2.79 -17.89 -10.30
N LYS A 131 -1.49 -17.67 -10.14
CA LYS A 131 -0.82 -17.51 -8.84
C LYS A 131 0.14 -16.32 -8.78
N GLY A 132 0.65 -15.87 -9.92
CA GLY A 132 1.55 -14.72 -10.02
C GLY A 132 1.55 -14.14 -11.42
N PHE A 133 2.19 -12.99 -11.58
CA PHE A 133 2.24 -12.24 -12.83
C PHE A 133 3.47 -11.31 -12.85
N ALA A 134 3.93 -10.95 -14.05
CA ALA A 134 4.96 -9.95 -14.28
C ALA A 134 4.69 -9.25 -15.61
N GLY A 135 4.35 -7.95 -15.57
CA GLY A 135 3.90 -7.23 -16.77
C GLY A 135 2.66 -7.90 -17.39
N SER A 136 2.74 -8.29 -18.67
CA SER A 136 1.67 -8.99 -19.39
C SER A 136 1.66 -10.51 -19.21
N GLN A 137 2.61 -11.07 -18.46
CA GLN A 137 2.83 -12.50 -18.32
C GLN A 137 2.19 -13.03 -17.03
N GLN A 138 1.44 -14.13 -17.09
CA GLN A 138 0.82 -14.78 -15.92
C GLN A 138 1.42 -16.18 -15.70
N VAL A 139 1.58 -16.58 -14.46
CA VAL A 139 2.01 -17.92 -14.05
C VAL A 139 1.02 -18.58 -13.12
N GLY A 140 0.97 -19.91 -13.17
CA GLY A 140 0.10 -20.70 -12.30
C GLY A 140 0.09 -22.17 -12.69
N GLN A 141 -1.10 -22.74 -12.78
CA GLN A 141 -1.31 -24.14 -13.16
C GLN A 141 -2.61 -24.38 -13.93
N ALA A 142 -2.68 -25.49 -14.65
CA ALA A 142 -3.90 -26.04 -15.23
C ALA A 142 -3.95 -27.57 -15.08
N THR A 143 -5.15 -28.11 -14.94
CA THR A 143 -5.40 -29.54 -14.70
C THR A 143 -5.95 -30.21 -15.95
N PHE A 144 -5.29 -31.27 -16.40
CA PHE A 144 -5.67 -32.07 -17.57
C PHE A 144 -5.94 -33.50 -17.11
N GLY A 145 -7.21 -33.88 -17.00
CA GLY A 145 -7.60 -35.14 -16.34
C GLY A 145 -7.22 -35.13 -14.86
N SER A 146 -6.31 -36.01 -14.45
CA SER A 146 -5.76 -36.05 -13.08
C SER A 146 -4.41 -35.33 -12.92
N ALA A 147 -3.77 -34.91 -14.01
CA ALA A 147 -2.45 -34.26 -13.97
C ALA A 147 -2.59 -32.73 -13.83
N THR A 148 -1.92 -32.14 -12.84
CA THR A 148 -1.83 -30.68 -12.68
C THR A 148 -0.47 -30.21 -13.16
N HIS A 149 -0.44 -29.36 -14.17
CA HIS A 149 0.77 -28.84 -14.79
C HIS A 149 0.98 -27.37 -14.45
N ALA A 150 2.20 -26.99 -14.10
CA ALA A 150 2.65 -25.61 -14.12
C ALA A 150 2.50 -25.07 -15.55
N GLY A 151 2.25 -23.77 -15.66
CA GLY A 151 2.33 -23.13 -16.95
C GLY A 151 2.24 -21.62 -16.91
N LEU A 152 2.25 -21.09 -18.12
CA LEU A 152 2.52 -19.70 -18.45
C LEU A 152 1.47 -19.22 -19.44
N TRP A 153 0.97 -18.01 -19.24
CA TRP A 153 0.12 -17.31 -20.20
C TRP A 153 0.72 -15.94 -20.54
N ASN A 154 0.36 -15.44 -21.71
CA ASN A 154 0.56 -14.06 -22.14
C ASN A 154 -0.80 -13.49 -22.57
N GLY A 155 -1.70 -13.30 -21.61
CA GLY A 155 -2.98 -12.61 -21.79
C GLY A 155 -4.14 -13.40 -22.40
N THR A 156 -3.99 -14.66 -22.82
CA THR A 156 -5.10 -15.48 -23.38
C THR A 156 -4.98 -16.97 -23.05
N ALA A 157 -6.10 -17.71 -22.98
CA ALA A 157 -6.09 -19.17 -22.86
C ALA A 157 -5.28 -19.87 -23.98
N ALA A 158 -5.30 -19.34 -25.20
CA ALA A 158 -4.56 -19.89 -26.35
C ALA A 158 -3.03 -19.68 -26.24
N SER A 159 -2.57 -18.73 -25.41
CA SER A 159 -1.14 -18.49 -25.15
C SER A 159 -0.53 -19.42 -24.10
N TRP A 160 -1.28 -20.42 -23.63
CA TRP A 160 -0.80 -21.37 -22.62
C TRP A 160 0.44 -22.15 -23.08
N VAL A 161 1.53 -22.00 -22.33
CA VAL A 161 2.71 -22.85 -22.44
C VAL A 161 2.78 -23.77 -21.21
N ASN A 162 2.76 -25.07 -21.46
CA ASN A 162 2.95 -26.08 -20.42
C ASN A 162 4.42 -26.06 -19.94
N LEU A 163 4.62 -25.87 -18.64
CA LEU A 163 5.92 -25.88 -17.98
C LEU A 163 6.24 -27.20 -17.26
N ASN A 164 5.34 -28.19 -17.24
CA ASN A 164 5.56 -29.44 -16.50
C ASN A 164 6.83 -30.18 -16.97
N PRO A 165 7.86 -30.32 -16.11
CA PRO A 165 9.12 -30.95 -16.49
C PRO A 165 8.92 -32.43 -16.87
N THR A 166 9.78 -32.95 -17.74
CA THR A 166 9.76 -34.38 -18.09
C THR A 166 9.97 -35.25 -16.84
N GLY A 167 9.04 -36.19 -16.59
CA GLY A 167 9.07 -37.06 -15.42
C GLY A 167 8.33 -36.50 -14.18
N ALA A 168 7.89 -35.24 -14.19
CA ALA A 168 7.08 -34.69 -13.11
C ALA A 168 5.62 -35.15 -13.22
N THR A 169 5.04 -35.62 -12.11
CA THR A 169 3.63 -36.03 -12.02
C THR A 169 2.68 -34.87 -11.69
N ARG A 170 3.23 -33.79 -11.13
CA ARG A 170 2.55 -32.53 -10.85
C ARG A 170 3.56 -31.39 -10.89
N SER A 171 3.14 -30.20 -11.27
CA SER A 171 3.93 -28.98 -11.10
C SER A 171 3.04 -27.75 -10.91
N GLU A 172 3.60 -26.70 -10.30
CA GLU A 172 2.92 -25.43 -10.06
C GLU A 172 3.93 -24.27 -10.16
N ALA A 173 3.62 -23.23 -10.93
CA ALA A 173 4.39 -21.97 -10.94
C ALA A 173 3.74 -20.93 -10.01
N PHE A 174 4.54 -20.11 -9.33
CA PHE A 174 4.10 -19.14 -8.32
C PHE A 174 4.57 -17.72 -8.61
N GLY A 175 5.84 -17.54 -8.99
CA GLY A 175 6.44 -16.24 -9.27
C GLY A 175 6.97 -16.16 -10.70
N ALA A 176 7.07 -14.95 -11.23
CA ALA A 176 7.67 -14.68 -12.53
C ALA A 176 8.46 -13.37 -12.51
N THR A 177 9.51 -13.30 -13.32
CA THR A 177 9.94 -12.08 -13.99
C THR A 177 9.49 -12.17 -15.46
N GLY A 178 9.64 -11.10 -16.25
CA GLY A 178 9.28 -11.14 -17.68
C GLY A 178 10.06 -12.15 -18.55
N THR A 179 11.01 -12.90 -17.97
CA THR A 179 11.79 -13.96 -18.64
C THR A 179 11.74 -15.29 -17.90
N GLN A 180 11.87 -15.27 -16.55
CA GLN A 180 11.99 -16.45 -15.72
C GLN A 180 10.73 -16.73 -14.89
N GLN A 181 10.46 -18.00 -14.61
CA GLN A 181 9.34 -18.42 -13.75
C GLN A 181 9.85 -19.34 -12.65
N VAL A 182 9.29 -19.25 -11.45
CA VAL A 182 9.67 -20.09 -10.30
C VAL A 182 8.49 -20.86 -9.75
N GLY A 183 8.79 -22.04 -9.21
CA GLY A 183 7.79 -22.84 -8.53
C GLY A 183 8.31 -24.17 -8.04
N ASN A 184 7.51 -25.21 -8.26
CA ASN A 184 7.90 -26.58 -7.95
C ASN A 184 7.33 -27.62 -8.92
N ALA A 185 7.96 -28.79 -8.89
CA ALA A 185 7.53 -30.00 -9.58
C ALA A 185 7.67 -31.22 -8.66
N THR A 186 6.80 -32.22 -8.83
CA THR A 186 6.79 -33.45 -8.02
C THR A 186 7.36 -34.61 -8.82
N PHE A 187 8.45 -35.20 -8.33
CA PHE A 187 9.12 -36.38 -8.87
C PHE A 187 9.11 -37.49 -7.82
N SER A 188 8.55 -38.66 -8.12
CA SER A 188 8.52 -39.80 -7.19
C SER A 188 8.00 -39.46 -5.77
N ASN A 189 6.98 -38.60 -5.69
CA ASN A 189 6.40 -38.01 -4.47
C ASN A 189 7.28 -37.03 -3.67
N SER A 190 8.52 -36.75 -4.09
CA SER A 190 9.30 -35.60 -3.61
C SER A 190 8.91 -34.34 -4.37
N LYS A 191 8.80 -33.20 -3.69
CA LYS A 191 8.53 -31.90 -4.33
C LYS A 191 9.81 -31.07 -4.38
N HIS A 192 10.22 -30.70 -5.58
CA HIS A 192 11.46 -30.01 -5.88
C HIS A 192 11.14 -28.57 -6.27
N ALA A 193 11.82 -27.61 -5.64
CA ALA A 193 11.90 -26.24 -6.12
C ALA A 193 12.51 -26.22 -7.52
N GLY A 194 12.10 -25.26 -8.36
CA GLY A 194 12.79 -25.05 -9.63
C GLY A 194 12.46 -23.76 -10.34
N LEU A 195 13.22 -23.55 -11.41
CA LEU A 195 13.26 -22.37 -12.25
C LEU A 195 13.00 -22.79 -13.70
N TRP A 196 12.19 -22.01 -14.42
CA TRP A 196 11.97 -22.14 -15.85
C TRP A 196 12.37 -20.84 -16.56
N ASN A 197 12.71 -20.95 -17.84
CA ASN A 197 12.91 -19.85 -18.77
C ASN A 197 11.96 -20.02 -19.97
N GLY A 198 10.66 -20.02 -19.69
CA GLY A 198 9.57 -20.03 -20.67
C GLY A 198 9.12 -21.39 -21.21
N THR A 199 9.80 -22.51 -20.90
CA THR A 199 9.43 -23.85 -21.41
C THR A 199 9.64 -24.98 -20.40
N ALA A 200 8.90 -26.08 -20.52
CA ALA A 200 9.14 -27.30 -19.73
C ALA A 200 10.58 -27.85 -19.85
N ALA A 201 11.20 -27.76 -21.04
CA ALA A 201 12.57 -28.20 -21.28
C ALA A 201 13.64 -27.29 -20.64
N SER A 202 13.28 -26.05 -20.27
CA SER A 202 14.15 -25.12 -19.57
C SER A 202 14.13 -25.26 -18.04
N TRP A 203 13.53 -26.33 -17.51
CA TRP A 203 13.51 -26.62 -16.07
C TRP A 203 14.93 -26.81 -15.52
N ILE A 204 15.25 -26.01 -14.52
CA ILE A 204 16.41 -26.18 -13.65
C ILE A 204 15.89 -26.59 -12.28
N ASP A 205 16.33 -27.76 -11.83
CA ASP A 205 16.07 -28.23 -10.47
C ASP A 205 16.88 -27.40 -9.46
N LEU A 206 16.19 -26.83 -8.48
CA LEU A 206 16.75 -26.05 -7.38
C LEU A 206 16.77 -26.85 -6.06
N HIS A 207 16.34 -28.10 -6.04
CA HIS A 207 16.24 -28.89 -4.80
C HIS A 207 17.58 -29.00 -4.05
N PRO A 208 17.73 -28.42 -2.84
CA PRO A 208 18.99 -28.44 -2.12
C PRO A 208 19.41 -29.84 -1.68
N ALA A 209 20.71 -30.11 -1.67
CA ALA A 209 21.24 -31.39 -1.22
C ALA A 209 20.88 -31.65 0.25
N GLY A 210 20.29 -32.82 0.53
CA GLY A 210 19.86 -33.23 1.87
C GLY A 210 18.48 -32.73 2.31
N ALA A 211 17.79 -31.93 1.48
CA ALA A 211 16.39 -31.60 1.71
C ALA A 211 15.47 -32.80 1.41
N THR A 212 14.32 -32.87 2.08
CA THR A 212 13.25 -33.85 1.80
C THR A 212 12.14 -33.27 0.92
N GLU A 213 12.04 -31.94 0.88
CA GLU A 213 11.08 -31.19 0.08
C GLU A 213 11.65 -29.78 -0.16
N SER A 214 11.27 -29.13 -1.26
CA SER A 214 11.50 -27.70 -1.46
C SER A 214 10.47 -27.06 -2.38
N GLY A 215 10.40 -25.73 -2.35
CA GLY A 215 9.60 -24.97 -3.29
C GLY A 215 10.07 -23.52 -3.41
N ALA A 216 10.37 -23.09 -4.63
CA ALA A 216 10.53 -21.67 -4.92
C ALA A 216 9.14 -21.01 -4.99
N LYS A 217 9.02 -19.80 -4.46
CA LYS A 217 7.76 -19.07 -4.28
C LYS A 217 7.80 -17.70 -4.92
N PHE A 218 8.93 -17.01 -4.79
CA PHE A 218 9.12 -15.65 -5.27
C PHE A 218 10.40 -15.55 -6.10
N ILE A 219 10.47 -14.53 -6.95
CA ILE A 219 11.66 -14.21 -7.73
C ILE A 219 11.76 -12.68 -7.86
N ALA A 220 12.94 -12.13 -7.59
CA ALA A 220 13.27 -10.73 -7.81
C ALA A 220 14.58 -10.64 -8.59
N GLY A 221 14.54 -10.06 -9.78
CA GLY A 221 15.67 -10.12 -10.72
C GLY A 221 16.09 -11.57 -10.98
N THR A 222 17.33 -11.92 -10.63
CA THR A 222 17.90 -13.27 -10.78
C THR A 222 17.90 -14.09 -9.48
N GLN A 223 17.33 -13.58 -8.39
CA GLN A 223 17.29 -14.25 -7.09
C GLN A 223 15.95 -14.94 -6.90
N GLN A 224 15.96 -16.27 -6.71
CA GLN A 224 14.78 -17.05 -6.36
C GLN A 224 14.69 -17.18 -4.84
N ALA A 225 13.48 -17.15 -4.30
CA ALA A 225 13.20 -17.17 -2.87
C ALA A 225 12.10 -18.19 -2.56
N GLY A 226 12.25 -18.94 -1.46
CA GLY A 226 11.29 -19.95 -1.06
C GLY A 226 11.75 -20.71 0.17
N TYR A 227 11.51 -22.02 0.18
CA TYR A 227 11.86 -22.88 1.31
C TYR A 227 12.45 -24.22 0.85
N ALA A 228 13.22 -24.84 1.76
CA ALA A 228 13.61 -26.24 1.71
C ALA A 228 13.41 -26.87 3.09
N LYS A 229 13.11 -28.17 3.11
CA LYS A 229 12.77 -28.90 4.32
C LYS A 229 13.90 -29.84 4.72
N PHE A 230 14.44 -29.65 5.91
CA PHE A 230 15.50 -30.49 6.47
C PHE A 230 14.95 -31.27 7.67
N GLY A 231 14.74 -32.57 7.48
CA GLY A 231 13.98 -33.40 8.41
C GLY A 231 12.52 -32.94 8.50
N SER A 232 12.11 -32.44 9.66
CA SER A 232 10.75 -31.92 9.90
C SER A 232 10.63 -30.40 9.71
N ASN A 233 11.75 -29.69 9.67
CA ASN A 233 11.79 -28.23 9.76
C ASN A 233 11.84 -27.60 8.37
N ASP A 234 11.04 -26.54 8.16
CA ASP A 234 11.10 -25.75 6.95
C ASP A 234 12.08 -24.59 7.18
N HIS A 235 13.03 -24.43 6.26
CA HIS A 235 14.03 -23.36 6.28
C HIS A 235 13.72 -22.40 5.13
N ALA A 236 13.61 -21.11 5.42
CA ALA A 236 13.61 -20.08 4.40
C ALA A 236 14.96 -20.08 3.67
N GLY A 237 14.96 -19.77 2.38
CA GLY A 237 16.23 -19.64 1.67
C GLY A 237 16.12 -19.11 0.25
N LEU A 238 17.31 -18.94 -0.33
CA LEU A 238 17.54 -18.28 -1.61
C LEU A 238 18.29 -19.20 -2.57
N TRP A 239 18.08 -18.96 -3.86
CA TRP A 239 18.90 -19.52 -4.94
C TRP A 239 19.29 -18.41 -5.92
N SER A 240 20.36 -18.67 -6.67
CA SER A 240 20.82 -17.89 -7.82
C SER A 240 20.98 -18.79 -9.05
N GLY A 241 19.91 -19.52 -9.39
CA GLY A 241 19.78 -20.28 -10.64
C GLY A 241 20.30 -21.72 -10.63
N ALA A 242 20.72 -22.27 -9.49
CA ALA A 242 21.10 -23.69 -9.38
C ALA A 242 20.86 -24.27 -7.97
N ALA A 243 20.61 -25.57 -7.84
CA ALA A 243 20.48 -26.25 -6.54
C ALA A 243 21.69 -26.01 -5.60
N GLY A 244 22.91 -26.06 -6.13
CA GLY A 244 24.14 -25.81 -5.38
C GLY A 244 24.37 -24.34 -4.97
N SER A 245 23.49 -23.42 -5.38
CA SER A 245 23.49 -22.01 -4.96
C SER A 245 22.54 -21.70 -3.80
N TRP A 246 22.00 -22.75 -3.16
CA TRP A 246 21.15 -22.62 -1.97
C TRP A 246 21.87 -21.87 -0.85
N VAL A 247 21.27 -20.76 -0.41
CA VAL A 247 21.64 -20.08 0.83
C VAL A 247 20.50 -20.27 1.81
N ASP A 248 20.80 -20.96 2.91
CA ASP A 248 19.91 -21.09 4.06
C ASP A 248 19.79 -19.73 4.77
N LEU A 249 18.56 -19.26 4.96
CA LEU A 249 18.26 -18.03 5.71
C LEU A 249 17.80 -18.31 7.14
N ASN A 250 17.69 -19.58 7.58
CA ASN A 250 17.20 -19.90 8.91
C ASN A 250 18.12 -19.29 10.00
N PRO A 251 17.63 -18.31 10.80
CA PRO A 251 18.49 -17.58 11.73
C PRO A 251 19.08 -18.48 12.83
N ALA A 252 20.23 -18.07 13.37
CA ALA A 252 20.85 -18.78 14.48
C ALA A 252 19.89 -18.84 15.69
N GLY A 253 19.58 -20.06 16.16
CA GLY A 253 18.63 -20.31 17.26
C GLY A 253 17.17 -20.46 16.83
N ALA A 254 16.82 -20.24 15.55
CA ALA A 254 15.49 -20.52 15.03
C ALA A 254 15.32 -22.01 14.70
N THR A 255 14.15 -22.57 15.02
CA THR A 255 13.80 -23.99 14.71
C THR A 255 13.18 -24.17 13.32
N SER A 256 12.65 -23.10 12.74
CA SER A 256 11.96 -23.05 11.45
C SER A 256 11.91 -21.60 10.98
N SER A 257 11.86 -21.37 9.67
CA SER A 257 11.74 -20.04 9.08
C SER A 257 10.97 -20.09 7.77
N GLN A 258 10.28 -18.99 7.45
CA GLN A 258 9.49 -18.85 6.22
C GLN A 258 9.70 -17.46 5.63
N ILE A 259 9.82 -17.42 4.30
CA ILE A 259 9.86 -16.19 3.51
C ILE A 259 8.46 -15.91 2.95
N ASN A 260 7.98 -14.69 3.14
CA ASN A 260 6.65 -14.23 2.71
C ASN A 260 6.72 -13.21 1.57
N GLY A 261 7.87 -12.54 1.39
CA GLY A 261 8.06 -11.56 0.33
C GLY A 261 9.55 -11.29 0.04
N ILE A 262 9.81 -10.73 -1.14
CA ILE A 262 11.13 -10.30 -1.60
C ILE A 262 10.97 -9.03 -2.44
N SER A 263 11.86 -8.06 -2.27
CA SER A 263 11.95 -6.86 -3.12
C SER A 263 13.41 -6.45 -3.26
N GLY A 264 13.92 -6.42 -4.49
CA GLY A 264 15.35 -6.27 -4.75
C GLY A 264 16.16 -7.37 -4.05
N THR A 265 17.10 -6.99 -3.18
CA THR A 265 17.93 -7.90 -2.36
C THR A 265 17.36 -8.17 -0.97
N GLN A 266 16.21 -7.58 -0.63
CA GLN A 266 15.61 -7.66 0.70
C GLN A 266 14.55 -8.77 0.76
N GLN A 267 14.59 -9.59 1.80
CA GLN A 267 13.57 -10.62 2.07
C GLN A 267 12.83 -10.32 3.37
N VAL A 268 11.53 -10.64 3.41
CA VAL A 268 10.71 -10.54 4.62
C VAL A 268 9.94 -11.82 4.89
N GLY A 269 9.60 -12.06 6.15
CA GLY A 269 8.89 -13.25 6.57
C GLY A 269 8.86 -13.42 8.08
N GLN A 270 9.14 -14.63 8.55
CA GLN A 270 9.08 -15.00 9.96
C GLN A 270 10.08 -16.12 10.32
N ALA A 271 10.48 -16.17 11.59
CA ALA A 271 11.30 -17.24 12.17
C ALA A 271 10.74 -17.68 13.53
N THR A 272 10.84 -18.97 13.83
CA THR A 272 10.36 -19.55 15.10
C THR A 272 11.52 -19.65 16.10
N LEU A 273 11.57 -18.73 17.07
CA LEU A 273 12.57 -18.71 18.13
C LEU A 273 11.95 -19.24 19.43
N GLY A 274 12.41 -20.41 19.88
CA GLY A 274 11.77 -21.15 20.97
C GLY A 274 10.32 -21.50 20.61
N ASN A 275 9.37 -20.89 21.31
CA ASN A 275 7.92 -21.05 21.09
C ASN A 275 7.24 -19.83 20.45
N ALA A 276 8.00 -18.76 20.13
CA ALA A 276 7.48 -17.53 19.55
C ALA A 276 7.79 -17.46 18.04
N ILE A 277 6.88 -16.85 17.27
CA ILE A 277 7.09 -16.54 15.85
C ILE A 277 7.40 -15.04 15.77
N HIS A 278 8.59 -14.70 15.28
CA HIS A 278 9.08 -13.33 15.16
C HIS A 278 9.11 -12.94 13.67
N ALA A 279 8.67 -11.72 13.37
CA ALA A 279 8.84 -11.12 12.04
C ALA A 279 10.32 -10.98 11.72
N GLY A 280 10.70 -11.32 10.50
CA GLY A 280 12.10 -11.35 10.06
C GLY A 280 12.34 -10.50 8.83
N LEU A 281 13.48 -9.82 8.83
CA LEU A 281 14.08 -9.14 7.69
C LEU A 281 15.44 -9.79 7.39
N TRP A 282 15.72 -10.10 6.13
CA TRP A 282 17.03 -10.57 5.68
C TRP A 282 17.52 -9.73 4.50
N ASN A 283 18.84 -9.72 4.31
CA ASN A 283 19.52 -9.20 3.13
C ASN A 283 20.54 -10.24 2.61
N GLY A 284 20.03 -11.41 2.24
CA GLY A 284 20.78 -12.44 1.51
C GLY A 284 21.42 -13.57 2.31
N THR A 285 21.53 -13.49 3.65
CA THR A 285 22.12 -14.55 4.49
C THR A 285 21.41 -14.72 5.84
N ALA A 286 21.54 -15.87 6.50
CA ALA A 286 21.04 -16.07 7.87
C ALA A 286 21.64 -15.06 8.88
N ASP A 287 22.93 -14.72 8.75
CA ASP A 287 23.61 -13.73 9.60
C ASP A 287 23.11 -12.28 9.38
N SER A 288 22.49 -12.00 8.23
CA SER A 288 21.85 -10.71 7.94
C SER A 288 20.45 -10.57 8.53
N TRP A 289 19.97 -11.57 9.28
CA TRP A 289 18.66 -11.53 9.90
C TRP A 289 18.55 -10.43 10.95
N VAL A 290 17.54 -9.58 10.80
CA VAL A 290 17.11 -8.62 11.81
C VAL A 290 15.75 -9.07 12.36
N ASP A 291 15.70 -9.22 13.68
CA ASP A 291 14.45 -9.41 14.41
C ASP A 291 13.60 -8.14 14.31
N LEU A 292 12.40 -8.27 13.76
CA LEU A 292 11.42 -7.19 13.68
C LEU A 292 10.38 -7.27 14.82
N ASN A 293 10.42 -8.27 15.71
CA ASN A 293 9.41 -8.43 16.75
C ASN A 293 9.37 -7.22 17.71
N PRO A 294 8.27 -6.43 17.72
CA PRO A 294 8.22 -5.20 18.51
C PRO A 294 8.34 -5.45 20.01
N ALA A 295 8.82 -4.46 20.76
CA ALA A 295 8.90 -4.55 22.22
C ALA A 295 7.50 -4.81 22.83
N GLY A 296 7.38 -5.89 23.60
CA GLY A 296 6.11 -6.33 24.20
C GLY A 296 5.22 -7.21 23.29
N ALA A 297 5.62 -7.49 22.05
CA ALA A 297 4.90 -8.41 21.18
C ALA A 297 5.25 -9.88 21.52
N THR A 298 4.22 -10.73 21.61
CA THR A 298 4.33 -12.18 21.82
C THR A 298 4.55 -12.95 20.52
N SER A 299 4.16 -12.35 19.39
CA SER A 299 4.41 -12.86 18.05
C SER A 299 4.26 -11.75 17.01
N SER A 300 4.97 -11.87 15.89
CA SER A 300 4.85 -10.97 14.75
C SER A 300 5.17 -11.69 13.45
N VAL A 301 4.66 -11.16 12.33
CA VAL A 301 4.91 -11.67 10.98
C VAL A 301 5.04 -10.49 10.02
N ALA A 302 6.07 -10.50 9.17
CA ALA A 302 6.17 -9.60 8.03
C ALA A 302 5.67 -10.31 6.75
N TYR A 303 4.83 -9.64 5.96
CA TYR A 303 4.23 -10.17 4.73
C TYR A 303 4.75 -9.50 3.46
N GLY A 304 5.00 -8.19 3.49
CA GLY A 304 5.39 -7.41 2.32
C GLY A 304 6.57 -6.48 2.58
N THR A 305 7.28 -6.12 1.53
CA THR A 305 8.34 -5.10 1.55
C THR A 305 8.33 -4.26 0.28
N PHE A 306 8.58 -2.96 0.44
CA PHE A 306 8.85 -2.03 -0.65
C PHE A 306 9.88 -0.99 -0.20
N GLY A 307 11.02 -0.91 -0.90
CA GLY A 307 12.13 -0.04 -0.52
C GLY A 307 12.67 -0.41 0.87
N THR A 308 12.63 0.54 1.81
CA THR A 308 13.03 0.32 3.20
C THR A 308 11.87 -0.09 4.12
N THR A 309 10.62 -0.07 3.64
CA THR A 309 9.44 -0.35 4.47
C THR A 309 9.03 -1.81 4.39
N GLN A 310 8.84 -2.45 5.55
CA GLN A 310 8.22 -3.77 5.69
C GLN A 310 6.83 -3.61 6.29
N VAL A 311 5.89 -4.50 5.95
CA VAL A 311 4.51 -4.48 6.46
C VAL A 311 4.06 -5.86 6.94
N GLY A 312 3.17 -5.88 7.92
CA GLY A 312 2.69 -7.12 8.54
C GLY A 312 1.79 -6.88 9.74
N TYR A 313 2.00 -7.68 10.79
CA TYR A 313 1.32 -7.53 12.07
C TYR A 313 2.21 -7.90 13.27
N ALA A 314 1.81 -7.41 14.46
CA ALA A 314 2.33 -7.86 15.75
C ALA A 314 1.17 -8.12 16.73
N ARG A 315 1.34 -9.11 17.61
CA ARG A 315 0.36 -9.56 18.60
C ARG A 315 0.91 -9.38 20.00
N PHE A 316 0.07 -8.95 20.94
CA PHE A 316 0.47 -8.56 22.30
C PHE A 316 -0.20 -9.44 23.38
N ASP A 317 0.29 -9.35 24.62
CA ASP A 317 -0.19 -10.16 25.77
C ASP A 317 -1.67 -9.91 26.13
N ASP A 318 -2.24 -8.75 25.75
CA ASP A 318 -3.66 -8.45 25.91
C ASP A 318 -4.56 -9.18 24.89
N GLY A 319 -3.95 -9.96 23.98
CA GLY A 319 -4.63 -10.72 22.93
C GLY A 319 -4.87 -9.93 21.65
N THR A 320 -4.61 -8.61 21.62
CA THR A 320 -4.78 -7.76 20.44
C THR A 320 -3.75 -8.07 19.37
N THR A 321 -4.15 -7.92 18.11
CA THR A 321 -3.25 -8.00 16.94
C THR A 321 -3.34 -6.69 16.17
N TRP A 322 -2.21 -6.01 16.02
CA TRP A 322 -2.10 -4.72 15.37
C TRP A 322 -1.47 -4.87 13.99
N PRO A 323 -2.03 -4.22 12.95
CA PRO A 323 -1.32 -4.07 11.69
C PRO A 323 -0.21 -3.04 11.91
N GLY A 324 0.88 -3.09 11.13
CA GLY A 324 1.92 -2.09 11.28
C GLY A 324 2.98 -2.16 10.21
N VAL A 325 3.83 -1.14 10.24
CA VAL A 325 4.99 -1.00 9.37
C VAL A 325 6.28 -1.01 10.18
N TRP A 326 7.35 -1.50 9.57
CA TRP A 326 8.71 -1.36 10.07
C TRP A 326 9.57 -0.65 9.03
N ASN A 327 10.64 0.00 9.50
CA ASN A 327 11.70 0.57 8.68
C ASN A 327 13.05 -0.05 9.11
N GLY A 328 13.18 -1.36 8.89
CA GLY A 328 14.43 -2.10 9.07
C GLY A 328 14.72 -2.67 10.46
N THR A 329 13.96 -2.32 11.51
CA THR A 329 14.23 -2.78 12.90
C THR A 329 12.96 -2.96 13.74
N ALA A 330 13.00 -3.81 14.77
CA ALA A 330 11.92 -3.91 15.77
C ALA A 330 11.56 -2.57 16.44
N ALA A 331 12.55 -1.70 16.69
CA ALA A 331 12.33 -0.38 17.30
C ALA A 331 11.65 0.63 16.36
N SER A 332 11.69 0.40 15.05
CA SER A 332 10.99 1.21 14.03
C SER A 332 9.53 0.80 13.80
N TRP A 333 8.98 -0.07 14.65
CA TRP A 333 7.57 -0.48 14.56
C TRP A 333 6.63 0.70 14.77
N GLU A 334 5.80 0.95 13.76
CA GLU A 334 4.74 1.94 13.75
C GLU A 334 3.41 1.20 13.53
N PRO A 335 2.53 1.11 14.56
CA PRO A 335 1.23 0.47 14.40
C PRO A 335 0.34 1.31 13.47
N LEU A 336 -0.34 0.66 12.54
CA LEU A 336 -1.25 1.31 11.60
C LEU A 336 -2.60 1.56 12.29
N PRO A 337 -3.18 2.78 12.18
CA PRO A 337 -4.41 3.12 12.89
C PRO A 337 -5.63 2.35 12.36
N PHE A 338 -6.62 2.11 13.22
CA PHE A 338 -7.90 1.56 12.76
C PHE A 338 -8.72 2.62 12.01
N PRO A 339 -9.54 2.24 11.00
CA PRO A 339 -10.40 3.18 10.29
C PRO A 339 -11.46 3.77 11.22
N HIS A 340 -11.64 5.09 11.17
CA HIS A 340 -12.69 5.79 11.94
C HIS A 340 -14.09 5.39 11.46
N TYR A 341 -14.98 5.11 12.41
CA TYR A 341 -16.38 4.81 12.15
C TYR A 341 -17.23 6.09 12.30
N PRO A 342 -18.02 6.50 11.28
CA PRO A 342 -18.74 7.78 11.32
C PRO A 342 -19.95 7.80 12.27
N ASP A 343 -20.55 6.64 12.61
CA ASP A 343 -21.81 6.58 13.38
C ASP A 343 -21.64 6.15 14.86
N SER A 344 -20.43 6.19 15.42
CA SER A 344 -20.20 5.84 16.83
C SER A 344 -20.21 7.08 17.74
N GLU A 345 -21.40 7.49 18.19
CA GLU A 345 -21.58 8.37 19.36
C GLU A 345 -21.22 7.65 20.68
N ALA A 346 -20.02 7.07 20.76
CA ALA A 346 -19.40 6.56 21.97
C ALA A 346 -17.89 6.37 21.70
N GLY A 347 -17.04 7.14 22.38
CA GLY A 347 -15.59 7.00 22.25
C GLY A 347 -15.08 5.69 22.87
N GLY A 348 -14.31 4.92 22.10
CA GLY A 348 -13.65 3.71 22.58
C GLY A 348 -12.85 3.00 21.49
N TRP A 349 -11.52 3.07 21.54
CA TRP A 349 -10.59 2.47 20.56
C TRP A 349 -10.46 0.94 20.66
N GLN A 350 -11.55 0.22 20.96
CA GLN A 350 -11.53 -1.24 21.20
C GLN A 350 -12.54 -2.01 20.32
N GLU A 351 -12.65 -1.53 19.07
CA GLU A 351 -13.25 -2.19 17.91
C GLU A 351 -12.83 -3.64 17.65
N TYR A 352 -11.52 -3.88 17.65
CA TYR A 352 -10.92 -4.83 16.72
C TYR A 352 -10.02 -5.87 17.41
N ALA A 353 -10.07 -7.13 16.94
CA ALA A 353 -9.31 -8.26 17.49
C ALA A 353 -8.17 -8.75 16.60
N HIS A 354 -8.33 -8.64 15.28
CA HIS A 354 -7.32 -9.06 14.32
C HIS A 354 -7.17 -8.04 13.22
N ALA A 355 -5.94 -7.78 12.80
CA ALA A 355 -5.65 -6.92 11.67
C ALA A 355 -4.27 -7.21 11.10
N GLU A 356 -4.19 -7.18 9.77
CA GLU A 356 -2.98 -7.51 9.02
C GLU A 356 -2.83 -6.52 7.87
N SER A 357 -1.58 -6.14 7.58
CA SER A 357 -1.19 -5.52 6.32
C SER A 357 -0.39 -6.53 5.49
N SER A 358 -0.86 -6.82 4.28
CA SER A 358 -0.36 -7.92 3.43
C SER A 358 0.53 -7.44 2.28
N SER A 359 0.41 -6.17 1.89
CA SER A 359 1.05 -5.59 0.72
C SER A 359 1.39 -4.12 0.95
N VAL A 360 2.46 -3.65 0.30
CA VAL A 360 2.97 -2.27 0.38
C VAL A 360 3.48 -1.82 -0.99
N TRP A 361 3.16 -0.58 -1.39
CA TRP A 361 3.59 0.01 -2.66
C TRP A 361 3.51 1.54 -2.61
N THR A 362 3.87 2.20 -3.71
CA THR A 362 3.72 3.65 -3.88
C THR A 362 3.16 4.01 -5.26
N ASP A 363 2.54 5.19 -5.37
CA ASP A 363 2.25 5.88 -6.63
C ASP A 363 3.21 7.06 -6.92
N GLY A 364 4.24 7.24 -6.07
CA GLY A 364 5.19 8.36 -6.08
C GLY A 364 4.83 9.51 -5.13
N ASN A 365 3.55 9.67 -4.77
CA ASN A 365 3.06 10.72 -3.86
C ASN A 365 2.66 10.18 -2.48
N TYR A 366 2.25 8.91 -2.43
CA TYR A 366 1.81 8.23 -1.21
C TYR A 366 2.49 6.87 -1.09
N LEU A 367 2.76 6.48 0.15
CA LEU A 367 3.09 5.12 0.54
C LEU A 367 1.79 4.46 0.99
N TYR A 368 1.46 3.33 0.39
CA TYR A 368 0.26 2.56 0.68
C TYR A 368 0.62 1.25 1.35
N ALA A 369 -0.15 0.87 2.36
CA ALA A 369 -0.21 -0.50 2.87
C ALA A 369 -1.67 -0.97 2.83
N ALA A 370 -1.94 -2.22 2.46
CA ALA A 370 -3.30 -2.74 2.38
C ALA A 370 -3.45 -4.09 3.06
N GLY A 371 -4.66 -4.38 3.53
CA GLY A 371 -5.00 -5.64 4.19
C GLY A 371 -6.42 -5.61 4.74
N TYR A 372 -6.62 -6.03 5.99
CA TYR A 372 -7.94 -6.12 6.60
C TYR A 372 -7.94 -6.00 8.13
N VAL A 373 -9.13 -5.78 8.70
CA VAL A 373 -9.42 -5.72 10.15
C VAL A 373 -10.65 -6.55 10.51
N THR A 374 -10.74 -7.07 11.75
CA THR A 374 -11.88 -7.85 12.28
C THR A 374 -12.30 -7.39 13.68
N ARG A 375 -13.59 -7.53 14.04
CA ARG A 375 -14.23 -6.93 15.24
C ARG A 375 -14.24 -7.85 16.47
N TRP A 376 -14.01 -7.32 17.68
CA TRP A 376 -13.73 -8.11 18.90
C TRP A 376 -14.90 -8.97 19.44
N ASN A 377 -16.16 -8.56 19.20
CA ASN A 377 -17.34 -9.25 19.76
C ASN A 377 -18.07 -10.19 18.76
N TYR A 378 -17.44 -10.57 17.65
CA TYR A 378 -18.01 -11.56 16.71
C TYR A 378 -17.16 -12.83 16.65
N VAL A 379 -17.51 -13.78 17.53
CA VAL A 379 -16.67 -14.92 17.90
C VAL A 379 -16.41 -15.89 16.73
N ALA A 380 -15.13 -16.20 16.51
CA ALA A 380 -14.61 -17.40 15.85
C ALA A 380 -15.05 -17.75 14.41
N SER A 381 -15.59 -16.80 13.64
CA SER A 381 -15.78 -17.00 12.20
C SER A 381 -15.29 -15.80 11.39
N ASN A 382 -14.68 -16.06 10.23
CA ASN A 382 -14.12 -15.03 9.34
C ASN A 382 -15.17 -14.11 8.69
N GLN A 383 -16.41 -14.10 9.19
CA GLN A 383 -17.59 -13.53 8.53
C GLN A 383 -17.62 -12.00 8.50
N ASN A 384 -16.84 -11.32 9.35
CA ASN A 384 -16.86 -9.86 9.53
C ASN A 384 -15.47 -9.20 9.38
N ALA A 385 -14.79 -9.48 8.26
CA ALA A 385 -13.53 -8.81 7.90
C ALA A 385 -13.77 -7.61 6.97
N ALA A 386 -13.14 -6.46 7.22
CA ALA A 386 -13.18 -5.30 6.33
C ALA A 386 -11.82 -5.04 5.68
N ALA A 387 -11.81 -4.84 4.37
CA ALA A 387 -10.66 -4.41 3.62
C ALA A 387 -10.28 -2.97 3.99
N VAL A 388 -9.01 -2.75 4.33
CA VAL A 388 -8.49 -1.44 4.73
C VAL A 388 -7.30 -1.07 3.86
N LEU A 389 -7.26 0.18 3.45
CA LEU A 389 -6.10 0.84 2.85
C LEU A 389 -5.58 1.87 3.83
N TRP A 390 -4.31 1.73 4.21
CA TRP A 390 -3.54 2.72 4.92
C TRP A 390 -2.70 3.50 3.91
N SER A 391 -2.73 4.83 4.00
CA SER A 391 -1.94 5.71 3.15
C SER A 391 -1.23 6.77 3.98
N ARG A 392 0.06 6.98 3.74
CA ARG A 392 0.83 8.12 4.25
C ARG A 392 1.36 8.94 3.07
N PRO A 393 1.23 10.28 3.04
CA PRO A 393 1.93 11.09 2.06
C PRO A 393 3.43 10.79 2.12
N ILE A 394 4.04 10.48 0.98
CA ILE A 394 5.49 10.58 0.87
C ILE A 394 5.76 12.07 0.83
N SER A 395 6.42 12.58 1.86
CA SER A 395 7.06 13.89 1.78
C SER A 395 8.04 13.82 0.61
N SER A 396 7.70 14.47 -0.50
CA SER A 396 8.66 14.74 -1.55
C SER A 396 9.92 15.29 -0.89
N PRO A 397 11.13 14.84 -1.27
CA PRO A 397 12.37 15.38 -0.70
C PRO A 397 12.28 16.90 -0.81
N LEU A 398 12.32 17.59 0.34
CA LEU A 398 12.15 19.03 0.34
C LEU A 398 13.32 19.59 -0.47
N THR A 399 13.06 20.49 -1.41
CA THR A 399 14.13 20.93 -2.29
C THR A 399 15.09 21.81 -1.49
N GLY A 400 16.30 21.30 -1.22
CA GLY A 400 17.24 21.84 -0.24
C GLY A 400 17.40 21.01 1.04
N ASP A 401 16.62 19.95 1.27
CA ASP A 401 16.88 18.90 2.27
C ASP A 401 17.89 17.94 1.68
N PHE A 402 19.16 18.18 2.01
CA PHE A 402 20.31 17.48 1.46
C PHE A 402 20.73 16.32 2.38
N ASN A 403 20.42 16.39 3.69
CA ASN A 403 20.73 15.32 4.64
C ASN A 403 19.64 14.22 4.70
N ARG A 404 18.43 14.50 4.18
CA ARG A 404 17.21 13.66 4.16
C ARG A 404 16.60 13.36 5.52
N ASP A 405 16.71 14.28 6.47
CA ASP A 405 16.06 14.20 7.78
C ASP A 405 14.60 14.70 7.76
N GLY A 406 14.16 15.32 6.66
CA GLY A 406 12.79 15.80 6.45
C GLY A 406 12.54 17.26 6.85
N VAL A 407 13.58 18.03 7.20
CA VAL A 407 13.53 19.49 7.29
C VAL A 407 14.49 20.15 6.30
N VAL A 408 14.36 21.47 6.10
CA VAL A 408 15.37 22.26 5.39
C VAL A 408 15.93 23.28 6.37
N ASP A 409 17.12 23.04 6.89
CA ASP A 409 17.73 23.87 7.94
C ASP A 409 19.24 24.10 7.77
N GLY A 410 19.95 24.42 8.86
CA GLY A 410 21.39 24.67 8.86
C GLY A 410 22.25 23.41 8.63
N ALA A 411 21.75 22.21 8.91
CA ALA A 411 22.45 20.95 8.66
C ALA A 411 22.58 20.68 7.15
N ASP A 412 21.56 21.05 6.37
CA ASP A 412 21.62 20.98 4.90
C ASP A 412 22.63 21.96 4.33
N LEU A 413 22.71 23.17 4.89
CA LEU A 413 23.68 24.17 4.45
C LEU A 413 25.12 23.65 4.55
N GLU A 414 25.44 22.82 5.56
CA GLU A 414 26.77 22.20 5.67
C GLU A 414 27.01 21.16 4.56
N ASN A 415 25.98 20.45 4.09
CA ASN A 415 26.09 19.54 2.94
C ASN A 415 26.29 20.31 1.63
N TRP A 416 25.52 21.38 1.39
CA TRP A 416 25.73 22.26 0.22
C TRP A 416 27.13 22.89 0.21
N LYS A 417 27.59 23.42 1.36
CA LYS A 417 28.96 23.95 1.51
C LYS A 417 30.03 22.90 1.21
N ALA A 418 29.79 21.63 1.55
CA ALA A 418 30.73 20.54 1.31
C ALA A 418 30.80 20.14 -0.17
N GLY A 419 29.73 20.33 -0.95
CA GLY A 419 29.69 20.06 -2.38
C GLY A 419 29.96 21.26 -3.29
N PHE A 420 29.95 22.50 -2.78
CA PHE A 420 30.10 23.72 -3.59
C PHE A 420 31.29 23.66 -4.57
N PHE A 421 31.03 23.96 -5.86
CA PHE A 421 31.90 23.75 -7.03
C PHE A 421 32.06 22.29 -7.55
N ALA A 422 31.35 21.30 -7.02
CA ALA A 422 31.19 20.02 -7.70
C ALA A 422 30.47 20.24 -9.03
N SER A 423 30.84 19.51 -10.10
CA SER A 423 30.25 19.69 -11.43
C SER A 423 30.28 18.42 -12.28
N GLY A 424 29.22 18.19 -13.04
CA GLY A 424 29.05 17.05 -13.95
C GLY A 424 28.81 15.69 -13.29
N THR A 425 28.87 15.62 -11.95
CA THR A 425 28.59 14.40 -11.16
C THR A 425 27.98 14.70 -9.78
N ALA A 426 27.45 15.91 -9.56
CA ALA A 426 26.80 16.20 -8.30
C ALA A 426 25.53 15.36 -8.13
N THR A 427 25.09 15.22 -6.88
CA THR A 427 23.88 14.49 -6.51
C THR A 427 23.14 15.29 -5.44
N PRO A 428 21.82 15.10 -5.25
CA PRO A 428 21.09 15.90 -4.28
C PRO A 428 21.64 15.87 -2.86
N THR A 429 22.19 14.75 -2.40
CA THR A 429 22.82 14.67 -1.07
C THR A 429 24.17 15.41 -0.97
N GLN A 430 24.70 15.91 -2.08
CA GLN A 430 25.91 16.73 -2.16
C GLN A 430 25.59 18.22 -2.36
N GLY A 431 24.32 18.61 -2.44
CA GLY A 431 23.91 20.01 -2.60
C GLY A 431 23.27 20.36 -3.94
N ASP A 432 23.16 19.41 -4.89
CA ASP A 432 22.47 19.60 -6.18
C ASP A 432 20.95 19.60 -5.98
N ALA A 433 20.37 20.79 -5.83
CA ALA A 433 18.98 21.00 -5.48
C ALA A 433 18.07 21.11 -6.70
N ASP A 434 18.57 21.58 -7.85
CA ASP A 434 17.76 21.72 -9.07
C ASP A 434 17.95 20.61 -10.12
N GLY A 435 18.96 19.76 -9.95
CA GLY A 435 19.13 18.49 -10.66
C GLY A 435 19.97 18.59 -11.93
N ASP A 436 20.78 19.64 -12.10
CA ASP A 436 21.63 19.84 -13.28
C ASP A 436 23.02 19.17 -13.20
N ALA A 437 23.31 18.53 -12.06
CA ALA A 437 24.54 17.84 -11.71
C ALA A 437 25.77 18.72 -11.42
N ASP A 438 25.59 20.00 -11.10
CA ASP A 438 26.57 20.81 -10.37
C ASP A 438 26.09 21.25 -8.96
N VAL A 439 26.85 22.11 -8.26
CA VAL A 439 26.50 22.63 -6.92
C VAL A 439 26.94 24.10 -6.84
N ASP A 440 26.00 25.00 -7.09
CA ASP A 440 26.27 26.43 -7.27
C ASP A 440 25.26 27.36 -6.56
N GLY A 441 25.19 28.62 -6.98
CA GLY A 441 24.28 29.62 -6.43
C GLY A 441 22.79 29.38 -6.72
N ALA A 442 22.44 28.60 -7.75
CA ALA A 442 21.08 28.16 -8.04
C ALA A 442 20.56 27.25 -6.92
N ASP A 443 21.35 26.26 -6.51
CA ASP A 443 21.02 25.35 -5.41
C ASP A 443 20.94 26.05 -4.08
N PHE A 444 21.89 26.95 -3.81
CA PHE A 444 21.85 27.78 -2.63
C PHE A 444 20.55 28.60 -2.56
N LEU A 445 20.07 29.11 -3.69
CA LEU A 445 18.81 29.83 -3.79
C LEU A 445 17.59 28.89 -3.62
N VAL A 446 17.69 27.62 -3.97
CA VAL A 446 16.68 26.60 -3.66
C VAL A 446 16.64 26.33 -2.15
N TRP A 447 17.76 25.98 -1.52
CA TRP A 447 17.87 25.81 -0.06
C TRP A 447 17.35 27.04 0.71
N GLN A 448 17.79 28.25 0.32
CA GLN A 448 17.38 29.49 0.98
C GLN A 448 15.86 29.76 0.85
N ARG A 449 15.21 29.24 -0.21
CA ARG A 449 13.74 29.27 -0.35
C ARG A 449 13.09 28.22 0.56
N GLY A 450 13.65 27.02 0.66
CA GLY A 450 13.19 25.95 1.55
C GLY A 450 13.13 26.38 3.03
N VAL A 451 14.24 26.86 3.59
CA VAL A 451 14.32 27.36 4.98
C VAL A 451 13.28 28.45 5.27
N ARG A 452 12.99 29.31 4.28
CA ARG A 452 12.03 30.42 4.43
C ARG A 452 10.57 30.01 4.25
N GLY A 453 10.29 28.96 3.47
CA GLY A 453 8.93 28.45 3.28
C GLY A 453 8.27 28.01 4.58
N LEU A 454 9.05 27.39 5.48
CA LEU A 454 8.60 26.99 6.81
C LEU A 454 8.41 28.18 7.77
N ALA A 455 9.21 29.25 7.63
CA ALA A 455 9.07 30.46 8.43
C ALA A 455 7.76 31.23 8.11
N SER A 456 7.29 31.21 6.86
CA SER A 456 6.02 31.87 6.48
C SER A 456 4.77 31.17 7.03
N ALA A 457 4.83 29.90 7.43
CA ALA A 457 3.74 29.23 8.12
C ALA A 457 3.60 29.66 9.59
N ALA A 458 4.69 30.16 10.20
CA ALA A 458 4.73 30.54 11.62
C ALA A 458 4.31 32.00 11.90
N THR A 459 4.06 32.81 10.86
CA THR A 459 3.58 34.19 11.00
C THR A 459 2.19 34.39 10.40
N ALA A 460 1.19 33.77 11.02
CA ALA A 460 -0.10 34.43 11.12
C ALA A 460 0.16 35.76 11.84
N HIS A 461 0.19 36.87 11.08
CA HIS A 461 0.32 38.19 11.68
C HIS A 461 -0.82 38.36 12.69
N SER A 462 -0.48 38.49 13.98
CA SER A 462 -1.39 39.08 14.94
C SER A 462 -1.83 40.42 14.36
N ALA A 463 -3.14 40.62 14.16
CA ALA A 463 -3.66 41.86 13.62
C ALA A 463 -3.10 43.02 14.45
N VAL A 464 -2.30 43.87 13.81
CA VAL A 464 -1.69 45.03 14.45
C VAL A 464 -2.82 45.90 14.98
N PRO A 465 -2.91 46.17 16.29
CA PRO A 465 -3.95 47.06 16.81
C PRO A 465 -3.75 48.45 16.19
N GLU A 466 -4.69 48.88 15.35
CA GLU A 466 -4.55 50.17 14.68
C GLU A 466 -4.50 51.32 15.70
N PRO A 467 -3.46 52.17 15.69
CA PRO A 467 -3.38 53.30 16.58
C PRO A 467 -4.37 54.40 16.15
N ALA A 468 -5.47 54.53 16.89
CA ALA A 468 -6.26 55.75 17.05
C ALA A 468 -6.89 56.41 15.79
N ALA A 469 -7.02 55.72 14.65
CA ALA A 469 -7.75 56.24 13.49
C ALA A 469 -9.21 56.66 13.82
N ALA A 470 -9.85 55.97 14.77
CA ALA A 470 -11.19 56.29 15.26
C ALA A 470 -11.28 57.62 16.06
N VAL A 471 -10.18 58.15 16.58
CA VAL A 471 -10.17 59.42 17.35
C VAL A 471 -10.11 60.64 16.42
N SER A 472 -9.47 60.52 15.26
CA SER A 472 -9.34 61.61 14.29
C SER A 472 -10.65 61.94 13.54
N LEU A 473 -11.62 61.01 13.50
CA LEU A 473 -12.91 61.26 12.84
C LEU A 473 -13.92 62.06 13.69
N LEU A 474 -13.74 62.09 15.03
CA LEU A 474 -14.66 62.80 15.93
C LEU A 474 -14.37 64.31 16.07
N PHE A 475 -13.15 64.76 15.76
CA PHE A 475 -12.79 66.18 15.78
C PHE A 475 -13.07 66.91 14.44
N GLY A 476 -13.39 66.20 13.36
CA GLY A 476 -13.74 66.80 12.07
C GLY A 476 -15.16 67.36 11.98
N ILE A 477 -16.09 66.88 12.81
CA ILE A 477 -17.53 67.13 12.64
C ILE A 477 -18.03 68.32 13.48
N THR A 478 -17.29 68.74 14.52
CA THR A 478 -17.63 69.90 15.36
C THR A 478 -17.15 71.25 14.79
N GLY A 479 -16.27 71.25 13.79
CA GLY A 479 -15.69 72.48 13.21
C GLY A 479 -16.57 73.21 12.18
N LEU A 480 -17.54 72.54 11.54
CA LEU A 480 -18.33 73.11 10.45
C LEU A 480 -19.73 73.64 10.84
N ALA A 481 -20.08 73.63 12.12
CA ALA A 481 -21.37 74.13 12.62
C ALA A 481 -21.39 75.63 12.99
N ALA A 482 -20.27 76.34 12.85
CA ALA A 482 -20.09 77.70 13.38
C ALA A 482 -20.32 78.86 12.39
N LEU A 483 -20.54 78.60 11.08
CA LEU A 483 -20.51 79.65 10.05
C LEU A 483 -21.72 79.70 9.09
N VAL A 484 -22.95 79.52 9.60
CA VAL A 484 -24.16 79.95 8.87
C VAL A 484 -25.11 80.72 9.80
N ARG A 485 -25.09 82.06 9.71
CA ARG A 485 -26.17 82.92 10.19
C ARG A 485 -26.54 83.96 9.13
N HIS A 486 -27.85 84.22 9.04
CA HIS A 486 -28.54 85.29 8.28
C HIS A 486 -28.80 85.08 6.76
N ARG A 487 -29.90 84.35 6.45
CA ARG A 487 -31.21 84.83 5.89
C ARG A 487 -31.24 86.16 5.08
N PRO A 488 -32.27 86.42 4.19
CA PRO A 488 -33.29 85.52 3.60
C PRO A 488 -33.80 85.84 2.14
N LEU A 489 -34.68 84.97 1.60
CA LEU A 489 -35.87 85.21 0.70
C LEU A 489 -35.76 85.75 -0.76
N ALA A 490 -36.19 84.93 -1.74
CA ALA A 490 -37.12 85.23 -2.87
C ALA A 490 -37.42 83.94 -3.69
N ILE A 491 -38.65 83.38 -3.73
CA ILE A 491 -39.74 83.53 -4.77
C ILE A 491 -39.43 82.97 -6.18
N GLY A 492 -40.23 81.98 -6.67
CA GLY A 492 -40.58 81.83 -8.10
C GLY A 492 -40.70 80.41 -8.74
N GLY A 493 -41.86 80.08 -9.35
CA GLY A 493 -42.09 78.99 -10.35
C GLY A 493 -42.22 77.55 -9.80
N ASN A 494 -43.25 76.71 -10.02
CA ASN A 494 -44.12 76.40 -11.19
C ASN A 494 -43.30 75.99 -12.45
N SER A 495 -43.48 74.85 -13.14
CA SER A 495 -44.70 74.04 -13.36
C SER A 495 -44.46 72.61 -13.91
N ARG A 496 -45.25 71.61 -13.42
CA ARG A 496 -45.99 70.50 -14.13
C ARG A 496 -45.30 69.49 -15.13
N PRO A 497 -45.96 68.33 -15.47
CA PRO A 497 -45.33 67.03 -15.81
C PRO A 497 -45.61 66.51 -17.25
N ILE A 498 -45.34 65.22 -17.59
CA ILE A 498 -46.21 64.30 -18.40
C ILE A 498 -45.66 62.85 -18.66
N ARG A 499 -46.56 61.85 -18.53
CA ARG A 499 -46.76 60.48 -19.12
C ARG A 499 -45.65 59.48 -19.55
N ASP A 500 -45.88 58.23 -19.12
CA ASP A 500 -46.10 56.96 -19.88
C ASP A 500 -45.63 56.78 -21.35
N HIS A 501 -44.97 55.64 -21.66
CA HIS A 501 -45.59 54.52 -22.44
C HIS A 501 -44.66 53.29 -22.66
N HIS A 502 -45.17 52.10 -22.31
CA HIS A 502 -45.18 50.82 -23.07
C HIS A 502 -43.93 50.09 -23.66
N SER A 503 -43.79 48.82 -23.21
CA SER A 503 -43.56 47.56 -23.97
C SER A 503 -42.32 47.31 -24.85
N ALA A 504 -41.59 46.19 -24.60
CA ALA A 504 -41.76 44.91 -25.34
C ALA A 504 -40.71 43.81 -24.97
N LEU A 505 -41.18 42.55 -24.84
CA LEU A 505 -40.44 41.27 -25.00
C LEU A 505 -41.10 40.54 -26.20
N PRO A 506 -40.40 39.72 -27.02
CA PRO A 506 -39.97 38.35 -26.68
C PRO A 506 -38.63 37.93 -27.34
N GLY A 507 -38.06 36.71 -27.24
CA GLY A 507 -38.39 35.47 -26.50
C GLY A 507 -38.16 34.20 -27.35
N ARG A 508 -38.01 33.02 -26.71
CA ARG A 508 -37.97 31.63 -27.31
C ARG A 508 -36.77 31.33 -28.24
N THR A 509 -36.34 30.09 -28.58
CA THR A 509 -36.72 28.67 -28.33
C THR A 509 -35.45 27.80 -28.58
N ILE A 510 -35.25 26.54 -28.15
CA ILE A 510 -36.00 25.57 -27.33
C ILE A 510 -34.99 24.66 -26.54
N THR A 511 -35.24 23.34 -26.44
CA THR A 511 -34.42 22.22 -25.92
C THR A 511 -33.58 21.54 -27.01
#